data_AF-A0A950IBS1-F1
#
_entry.id   AF-A0A950IBS1-F1
#
_cell.length_a   1.000
_cell.length_b   1.000
_cell.length_c   1.000
_cell.angle_alpha   90.00
_cell.angle_beta   90.00
_cell.angle_gamma   90.00
#
_symmetry.space_group_name_H-M   'P 1'
#
loop_
_entity.id
_entity.type
_entity.pdbx_description
1 polymer ?
#
loop_
_entity_poly.entity_id
_entity_poly.type
_entity_poly.pdbx_seq_one_letter_code
_entity_poly.pdbx_strand_id
1 'polypeptide(L)'
;MQVRRAETVLFLGESHALSYAERVIERDDAPPLVCQPIFLAQAVALSNFTNDREQLNGQVRSALRSARLLVDEPGSPANGDGIFTARTGAWRFVAEMRYAVRPPMLVVCLGSYELFLALRDYPADDFVLPTTRLIHPLAPSLQRPLLLDHTNEHGATKYFTERVKPFQIGLQRLRERGFTRLAVISILPPTTDVPTLAHNVEALSGVVSPRVCPEFLYKAALILNALVAQACDAEGAQFLDAWPLLTRDGVARDDVLLADGVHLRDHVIEELLEQLVVPAANRSGGLAAV
;
A
#
# COMPACT_ATOMS: atom_id res chain seq x y z
N MET A 1 -24.57 -26.23 14.98
CA MET A 1 -23.36 -25.38 15.00
C MET A 1 -22.80 -25.35 13.57
N GLN A 2 -23.00 -24.26 12.84
CA GLN A 2 -22.44 -24.11 11.49
C GLN A 2 -20.96 -23.75 11.63
N VAL A 3 -20.06 -24.59 11.08
CA VAL A 3 -18.63 -24.28 11.01
C VAL A 3 -18.46 -23.19 9.95
N ARG A 4 -18.20 -21.95 10.36
CA ARG A 4 -17.86 -20.84 9.44
C ARG A 4 -16.40 -21.01 9.01
N ARG A 5 -16.14 -21.15 7.71
CA ARG A 5 -14.76 -21.24 7.18
C ARG A 5 -14.10 -19.87 7.18
N ALA A 6 -12.94 -19.76 7.82
CA ALA A 6 -12.16 -18.52 7.87
C ALA A 6 -11.84 -17.96 6.47
N GLU A 7 -11.82 -16.64 6.33
CA GLU A 7 -11.33 -15.96 5.14
C GLU A 7 -9.85 -15.62 5.29
N THR A 8 -9.04 -15.95 4.29
CA THR A 8 -7.60 -15.64 4.29
C THR A 8 -7.34 -14.28 3.66
N VAL A 9 -6.54 -13.46 4.36
CA VAL A 9 -6.01 -12.18 3.89
C VAL A 9 -4.49 -12.24 3.89
N LEU A 10 -3.89 -11.93 2.74
CA LEU A 10 -2.47 -12.03 2.50
C LEU A 10 -1.88 -10.62 2.40
N PHE A 11 -0.96 -10.27 3.29
CA PHE A 11 -0.34 -8.95 3.34
C PHE A 11 1.01 -8.99 2.63
N LEU A 12 1.09 -8.38 1.44
CA LEU A 12 2.32 -8.26 0.68
C LEU A 12 3.01 -6.94 1.01
N GLY A 13 4.23 -6.98 1.49
CA GLY A 13 5.00 -5.78 1.83
C GLY A 13 6.28 -6.10 2.60
N GLU A 14 6.94 -5.06 3.08
CA GLU A 14 8.14 -5.20 3.93
C GLU A 14 7.74 -5.42 5.40
N SER A 15 8.37 -4.70 6.33
CA SER A 15 8.12 -4.79 7.78
C SER A 15 6.67 -4.47 8.16
N HIS A 16 5.98 -3.60 7.41
CA HIS A 16 4.57 -3.28 7.68
C HIS A 16 3.66 -4.50 7.49
N ALA A 17 3.97 -5.36 6.52
CA ALA A 17 3.20 -6.60 6.31
C ALA A 17 3.35 -7.56 7.51
N LEU A 18 4.49 -7.51 8.21
CA LEU A 18 4.73 -8.31 9.41
C LEU A 18 3.90 -7.83 10.60
N SER A 19 3.54 -6.54 10.68
CA SER A 19 2.66 -6.04 11.74
C SER A 19 1.26 -6.69 11.72
N TYR A 20 0.84 -7.15 10.54
CA TYR A 20 -0.43 -7.89 10.33
C TYR A 20 -0.27 -9.41 10.42
N ALA A 21 0.94 -9.93 10.68
CA ALA A 21 1.22 -11.35 10.63
C ALA A 21 0.49 -12.14 11.72
N GLU A 22 0.06 -13.35 11.36
CA GLU A 22 -0.44 -14.39 12.27
C GLU A 22 -1.62 -13.98 13.15
N ARG A 23 -2.33 -12.92 12.76
CA ARG A 23 -3.55 -12.48 13.44
C ARG A 23 -4.75 -13.31 12.99
N VAL A 24 -5.59 -13.66 13.96
CA VAL A 24 -6.93 -14.19 13.73
C VAL A 24 -7.93 -13.19 14.30
N ILE A 25 -8.83 -12.67 13.47
CA ILE A 25 -9.89 -11.77 13.92
C ILE A 25 -11.20 -12.50 13.89
N GLU A 26 -11.74 -12.72 15.09
CA GLU A 26 -13.09 -13.24 15.26
C GLU A 26 -14.12 -12.19 14.85
N ARG A 27 -15.21 -12.62 14.21
CA ARG A 27 -16.29 -11.72 13.75
C ARG A 27 -17.64 -12.30 14.12
N ASP A 28 -18.46 -11.53 14.83
CA ASP A 28 -19.74 -11.99 15.37
C ASP A 28 -20.70 -12.50 14.28
N ASP A 29 -20.76 -11.83 13.13
CA ASP A 29 -21.68 -12.13 12.03
C ASP A 29 -21.00 -12.57 10.72
N ALA A 30 -19.69 -12.78 10.74
CA ALA A 30 -18.91 -13.21 9.57
C ALA A 30 -17.99 -14.39 9.93
N PRO A 31 -17.35 -15.07 8.95
CA PRO A 31 -16.30 -16.04 9.27
C PRO A 31 -15.10 -15.35 9.93
N PRO A 32 -14.20 -16.00 10.66
CA PRO A 32 -12.99 -15.32 11.14
C PRO A 32 -12.07 -14.89 9.98
N LEU A 33 -11.28 -13.84 10.15
CA LEU A 33 -10.18 -13.50 9.24
C LEU A 33 -8.89 -14.15 9.72
N VAL A 34 -8.12 -14.72 8.80
CA VAL A 34 -6.76 -15.21 9.06
C VAL A 34 -5.79 -14.40 8.21
N CYS A 35 -4.95 -13.61 8.89
CA CYS A 35 -3.97 -12.73 8.29
C CYS A 35 -2.62 -13.42 8.15
N GLN A 36 -2.05 -13.44 6.95
CA GLN A 36 -0.75 -14.04 6.68
C GLN A 36 0.16 -13.05 5.97
N PRO A 37 1.42 -12.90 6.40
CA PRO A 37 2.37 -12.02 5.73
C PRO A 37 2.99 -12.70 4.51
N ILE A 38 3.32 -11.88 3.51
CA ILE A 38 4.17 -12.21 2.38
C ILE A 38 5.27 -11.15 2.35
N PHE A 39 6.38 -11.49 2.98
CA PHE A 39 7.48 -10.56 3.18
C PHE A 39 8.27 -10.32 1.90
N LEU A 40 8.49 -9.04 1.58
CA LEU A 40 9.40 -8.58 0.52
C LEU A 40 10.76 -8.30 1.16
N ALA A 41 11.77 -9.09 0.79
CA ALA A 41 13.10 -9.03 1.39
C ALA A 41 13.92 -7.79 1.01
N GLN A 42 13.48 -7.03 0.00
CA GLN A 42 14.10 -5.79 -0.43
C GLN A 42 13.00 -4.76 -0.68
N ALA A 43 13.41 -3.50 -0.63
CA ALA A 43 12.51 -2.36 -0.74
C ALA A 43 11.89 -2.20 -2.12
N VAL A 44 10.73 -2.85 -2.25
CA VAL A 44 9.80 -2.63 -3.34
C VAL A 44 8.96 -1.41 -3.01
N ALA A 45 9.00 -0.46 -3.92
CA ALA A 45 8.38 0.84 -3.90
C ALA A 45 7.33 0.92 -5.02
N LEU A 46 6.51 1.96 -5.03
CA LEU A 46 5.57 2.23 -6.13
C LEU A 46 6.31 2.30 -7.47
N SER A 47 7.48 2.96 -7.47
CA SER A 47 8.25 3.24 -8.68
C SER A 47 9.01 2.04 -9.24
N ASN A 48 9.10 0.92 -8.52
CA ASN A 48 9.80 -0.28 -8.98
C ASN A 48 8.98 -1.56 -8.81
N PHE A 49 7.66 -1.43 -8.58
CA PHE A 49 6.76 -2.58 -8.44
C PHE A 49 6.72 -3.46 -9.71
N THR A 50 7.08 -2.88 -10.86
CA THR A 50 7.41 -3.56 -12.10
C THR A 50 8.82 -3.19 -12.58
N ASN A 51 9.41 -4.02 -13.45
CA ASN A 51 10.65 -3.74 -14.15
C ASN A 51 10.42 -2.93 -15.45
N ASP A 52 11.50 -2.61 -16.17
CA ASP A 52 11.47 -1.87 -17.45
C ASP A 52 10.69 -2.58 -18.57
N ARG A 53 10.39 -3.88 -18.40
CA ARG A 53 9.58 -4.67 -19.32
C ARG A 53 8.13 -4.79 -18.87
N GLU A 54 7.72 -3.98 -17.90
CA GLU A 54 6.36 -3.97 -17.32
C GLU A 54 5.96 -5.33 -16.72
N GLN A 55 6.93 -6.13 -16.32
CA GLN A 55 6.74 -7.36 -15.57
C GLN A 55 6.83 -7.06 -14.09
N LEU A 56 6.17 -7.85 -13.23
CA LEU A 56 6.27 -7.69 -11.78
C LEU A 56 7.73 -7.64 -11.33
N ASN A 57 8.03 -6.90 -10.26
CA ASN A 57 9.38 -6.89 -9.70
C ASN A 57 9.82 -8.33 -9.35
N GLY A 58 11.10 -8.65 -9.54
CA GLY A 58 11.65 -9.97 -9.21
C GLY A 58 11.39 -10.38 -7.76
N GLN A 59 11.41 -9.43 -6.83
CA GLN A 59 11.11 -9.64 -5.41
C GLN A 59 9.64 -9.94 -5.17
N VAL A 60 8.74 -9.19 -5.82
CA VAL A 60 7.29 -9.46 -5.77
C VAL A 60 6.99 -10.85 -6.29
N ARG A 61 7.54 -11.22 -7.45
CA ARG A 61 7.39 -12.58 -8.01
C ARG A 61 7.94 -13.65 -7.06
N SER A 62 9.15 -13.44 -6.54
CA SER A 62 9.82 -14.40 -5.65
C SER A 62 9.00 -14.64 -4.38
N ALA A 63 8.48 -13.58 -3.78
CA ALA A 63 7.66 -13.66 -2.57
C ALA A 63 6.33 -14.37 -2.84
N LEU A 64 5.64 -14.00 -3.92
CA LEU A 64 4.38 -14.66 -4.32
C LEU A 64 4.58 -16.14 -4.72
N ARG A 65 5.71 -16.51 -5.35
CA ARG A 65 6.07 -17.92 -5.62
C ARG A 65 6.40 -18.68 -4.34
N SER A 66 7.12 -18.06 -3.41
CA SER A 66 7.44 -18.64 -2.09
C SER A 66 6.17 -18.91 -1.28
N ALA A 67 5.20 -17.98 -1.35
CA ALA A 67 3.84 -18.14 -0.81
C ALA A 67 2.97 -19.12 -1.63
N ARG A 68 3.52 -19.71 -2.69
CA ARG A 68 2.85 -20.64 -3.62
C ARG A 68 1.59 -20.06 -4.25
N LEU A 69 1.54 -18.74 -4.47
CA LEU A 69 0.43 -18.05 -5.13
C LEU A 69 0.66 -17.94 -6.62
N LEU A 70 1.92 -17.83 -7.06
CA LEU A 70 2.30 -17.86 -8.47
C LEU A 70 2.92 -19.20 -8.84
N VAL A 71 2.54 -19.72 -10.00
CA VAL A 71 3.13 -20.90 -10.62
C VAL A 71 3.51 -20.60 -12.06
N ASP A 72 4.63 -21.15 -12.49
CA ASP A 72 5.10 -20.98 -13.87
C ASP A 72 4.23 -21.79 -14.82
N GLU A 73 3.79 -21.17 -15.90
CA GLU A 73 3.09 -21.88 -16.97
C GLU A 73 4.08 -22.78 -17.72
N PRO A 74 3.69 -24.01 -18.09
CA PRO A 74 4.54 -24.86 -18.92
C PRO A 74 4.95 -24.15 -20.22
N GLY A 75 6.25 -24.06 -20.49
CA GLY A 75 6.80 -23.39 -21.67
C GLY A 75 6.97 -21.87 -21.54
N SER A 76 6.58 -21.26 -20.41
CA SER A 76 6.87 -19.85 -20.16
C SER A 76 8.35 -19.61 -19.79
N PRO A 77 8.89 -18.41 -20.05
CA PRO A 77 10.24 -18.05 -19.64
C PRO A 77 10.41 -18.20 -18.12
N ALA A 78 11.58 -18.68 -17.68
CA ALA A 78 11.90 -18.88 -16.25
C ALA A 78 11.74 -17.62 -15.37
N ASN A 79 11.70 -16.43 -15.99
CA ASN A 79 11.54 -15.13 -15.32
C ASN A 79 10.19 -14.45 -15.60
N GLY A 80 9.20 -15.16 -16.14
CA GLY A 80 7.87 -14.62 -16.36
C GLY A 80 7.14 -14.31 -15.04
N ASP A 81 6.02 -13.61 -15.12
CA ASP A 81 5.19 -13.29 -13.95
C ASP A 81 4.43 -14.49 -13.37
N GLY A 82 4.39 -15.62 -14.09
CA GLY A 82 3.59 -16.77 -13.69
C GLY A 82 2.09 -16.48 -13.70
N ILE A 83 1.29 -17.42 -13.23
CA ILE A 83 -0.17 -17.26 -13.06
C ILE A 83 -0.57 -17.60 -11.61
N PHE A 84 -1.63 -16.95 -11.13
CA PHE A 84 -2.24 -17.27 -9.84
C PHE A 84 -2.68 -18.73 -9.84
N THR A 85 -2.40 -19.43 -8.74
CA THR A 85 -2.61 -20.87 -8.53
C THR A 85 -3.80 -21.48 -9.28
N ALA A 86 -3.52 -21.98 -10.48
CA ALA A 86 -4.13 -23.16 -11.07
C ALA A 86 -3.16 -23.68 -12.14
N ARG A 87 -2.36 -24.70 -11.79
CA ARG A 87 -1.35 -25.28 -12.70
C ARG A 87 -1.92 -25.82 -14.02
N THR A 88 -3.23 -26.06 -14.08
CA THR A 88 -4.04 -26.32 -15.28
C THR A 88 -5.51 -25.99 -14.95
N GLY A 89 -6.40 -25.95 -15.95
CA GLY A 89 -7.84 -25.78 -15.73
C GLY A 89 -8.46 -26.78 -14.72
N ALA A 90 -7.89 -27.99 -14.59
CA ALA A 90 -8.32 -29.00 -13.61
C ALA A 90 -7.85 -28.71 -12.17
N TRP A 91 -6.70 -28.04 -11.99
CA TRP A 91 -6.23 -27.61 -10.66
C TRP A 91 -6.95 -26.38 -10.15
N ARG A 92 -7.62 -25.62 -11.03
CA ARG A 92 -8.50 -24.51 -10.66
C ARG A 92 -9.64 -25.01 -9.77
N PHE A 93 -10.26 -26.13 -10.14
CA PHE A 93 -11.28 -26.82 -9.34
C PHE A 93 -10.76 -27.31 -7.97
N VAL A 94 -9.51 -27.78 -7.90
CA VAL A 94 -8.90 -28.23 -6.64
C VAL A 94 -8.46 -27.07 -5.74
N ALA A 95 -7.94 -25.98 -6.32
CA ALA A 95 -7.66 -24.74 -5.59
C ALA A 95 -8.96 -24.08 -5.10
N GLU A 96 -10.02 -24.13 -5.90
CA GLU A 96 -11.39 -23.77 -5.50
C GLU A 96 -11.91 -24.67 -4.37
N MET A 97 -11.54 -25.95 -4.31
CA MET A 97 -11.85 -26.82 -3.17
C MET A 97 -10.98 -26.59 -1.93
N ARG A 98 -9.76 -26.03 -2.07
CA ARG A 98 -8.81 -25.75 -0.97
C ARG A 98 -8.99 -24.36 -0.36
N TYR A 99 -9.36 -23.37 -1.17
CA TYR A 99 -9.75 -22.00 -0.74
C TYR A 99 -11.27 -21.81 -0.65
N ALA A 100 -12.04 -22.77 -1.15
CA ALA A 100 -13.27 -23.28 -0.58
C ALA A 100 -14.26 -22.25 0.00
N VAL A 101 -14.50 -21.18 -0.77
CA VAL A 101 -15.71 -20.31 -0.91
C VAL A 101 -15.33 -19.04 -1.69
N ARG A 102 -14.10 -18.51 -1.54
CA ARG A 102 -13.65 -17.25 -2.19
C ARG A 102 -12.12 -17.20 -2.31
N PRO A 103 -11.52 -16.68 -3.40
CA PRO A 103 -10.06 -16.48 -3.47
C PRO A 103 -9.58 -15.58 -2.31
N PRO A 104 -8.34 -15.76 -1.82
CA PRO A 104 -7.78 -14.91 -0.77
C PRO A 104 -7.69 -13.46 -1.25
N MET A 105 -7.86 -12.52 -0.32
CA MET A 105 -7.57 -11.11 -0.61
C MET A 105 -6.06 -10.88 -0.50
N LEU A 106 -5.45 -10.31 -1.53
CA LEU A 106 -4.08 -9.81 -1.46
C LEU A 106 -4.13 -8.32 -1.14
N VAL A 107 -3.55 -7.95 -0.01
CA VAL A 107 -3.43 -6.58 0.46
C VAL A 107 -2.00 -6.13 0.27
N VAL A 108 -1.78 -5.13 -0.59
CA VAL A 108 -0.45 -4.51 -0.75
C VAL A 108 -0.28 -3.43 0.31
N CYS A 109 0.74 -3.60 1.15
CA CYS A 109 1.10 -2.64 2.19
C CYS A 109 2.10 -1.64 1.61
N LEU A 110 1.67 -0.40 1.42
CA LEU A 110 2.57 0.69 1.07
C LEU A 110 3.17 1.25 2.36
N GLY A 111 4.49 1.13 2.51
CA GLY A 111 5.20 1.65 3.67
C GLY A 111 5.60 3.11 3.54
N SER A 112 6.02 3.71 4.65
CA SER A 112 6.63 5.04 4.70
C SER A 112 7.89 5.18 3.84
N TYR A 113 8.52 4.05 3.48
CA TYR A 113 9.67 4.00 2.59
C TYR A 113 9.42 4.62 1.21
N GLU A 114 8.18 4.54 0.69
CA GLU A 114 7.84 5.21 -0.57
C GLU A 114 8.00 6.73 -0.46
N LEU A 115 7.55 7.32 0.65
CA LEU A 115 7.68 8.75 0.88
C LEU A 115 9.15 9.13 0.82
N PHE A 116 10.01 8.38 1.50
CA PHE A 116 11.45 8.66 1.53
C PHE A 116 12.12 8.55 0.16
N LEU A 117 11.80 7.52 -0.62
CA LEU A 117 12.34 7.42 -1.98
C LEU A 117 11.85 8.57 -2.86
N ALA A 118 10.59 8.97 -2.71
CA ALA A 118 10.06 10.11 -3.41
C ALA A 118 10.74 11.42 -2.97
N LEU A 119 11.09 11.57 -1.68
CA LEU A 119 11.87 12.71 -1.16
C LEU A 119 13.26 12.79 -1.78
N ARG A 120 13.98 11.65 -1.74
CA ARG A 120 15.40 11.57 -2.11
C ARG A 120 15.59 11.94 -3.57
N ASP A 121 14.71 11.46 -4.44
CA ASP A 121 14.86 11.58 -5.88
C ASP A 121 14.09 12.81 -6.45
N TYR A 122 13.43 13.62 -5.60
CA TYR A 122 12.72 14.81 -6.06
C TYR A 122 13.72 15.92 -6.45
N PRO A 123 13.57 16.57 -7.61
CA PRO A 123 14.58 17.51 -8.11
C PRO A 123 14.59 18.88 -7.41
N ALA A 124 13.63 19.18 -6.54
CA ALA A 124 13.53 20.47 -5.83
C ALA A 124 13.48 20.26 -4.31
N ASP A 125 13.71 21.33 -3.54
CA ASP A 125 13.67 21.27 -2.07
C ASP A 125 12.26 21.28 -1.50
N ASP A 126 11.30 21.79 -2.28
CA ASP A 126 9.89 21.73 -1.93
C ASP A 126 8.97 21.87 -3.15
N PHE A 127 7.67 21.70 -2.94
CA PHE A 127 6.64 21.95 -3.93
C PHE A 127 5.34 22.49 -3.33
N VAL A 128 4.57 23.19 -4.17
CA VAL A 128 3.20 23.59 -3.85
C VAL A 128 2.29 22.38 -4.04
N LEU A 129 1.50 22.08 -3.00
CA LEU A 129 0.52 21.01 -3.06
C LEU A 129 -0.58 21.38 -4.08
N PRO A 130 -0.88 20.54 -5.08
CA PRO A 130 -2.02 20.78 -5.95
C PRO A 130 -3.29 20.69 -5.11
N THR A 131 -4.09 21.75 -5.09
CA THR A 131 -5.32 21.82 -4.28
C THR A 131 -6.50 21.05 -4.88
N THR A 132 -6.32 20.45 -6.06
CA THR A 132 -7.38 19.70 -6.76
C THR A 132 -7.14 18.19 -6.64
N ARG A 133 -8.22 17.43 -6.45
CA ARG A 133 -8.24 15.94 -6.44
C ARG A 133 -7.52 15.26 -5.28
N LEU A 134 -7.41 15.93 -4.14
CA LEU A 134 -6.95 15.30 -2.90
C LEU A 134 -8.11 14.59 -2.20
N ILE A 135 -7.82 13.48 -1.51
CA ILE A 135 -8.82 12.68 -0.79
C ILE A 135 -8.90 13.01 0.71
N HIS A 136 -7.92 13.74 1.25
CA HIS A 136 -7.87 14.10 2.67
C HIS A 136 -7.95 15.62 2.87
N PRO A 137 -8.47 16.07 4.02
CA PRO A 137 -8.52 17.49 4.34
C PRO A 137 -7.12 18.08 4.47
N LEU A 138 -7.07 19.34 4.09
CA LEU A 138 -5.89 20.18 4.06
C LEU A 138 -5.59 20.75 5.46
N ALA A 139 -4.39 20.48 5.99
CA ALA A 139 -3.87 21.03 7.25
C ALA A 139 -3.08 22.33 6.96
N PRO A 140 -3.58 23.53 7.32
CA PRO A 140 -2.98 24.80 6.86
C PRO A 140 -1.54 25.03 7.31
N SER A 141 -1.14 24.46 8.46
CA SER A 141 0.23 24.51 8.98
C SER A 141 1.22 23.73 8.12
N LEU A 142 0.78 22.62 7.50
CA LEU A 142 1.64 21.68 6.77
C LEU A 142 1.67 21.91 5.26
N GLN A 143 0.79 22.76 4.74
CA GLN A 143 0.75 23.11 3.32
C GLN A 143 1.80 24.15 2.90
N ARG A 144 2.31 24.92 3.87
CA ARG A 144 3.17 26.05 3.57
C ARG A 144 4.46 25.56 2.89
N PRO A 145 4.87 26.21 1.79
CA PRO A 145 6.17 25.95 1.22
C PRO A 145 7.28 26.21 2.24
N LEU A 146 8.21 25.27 2.38
CA LEU A 146 9.41 25.39 3.20
C LEU A 146 10.34 26.48 2.66
N LEU A 147 10.37 26.66 1.33
CA LEU A 147 11.17 27.68 0.62
C LEU A 147 10.39 28.19 -0.60
N LEU A 148 9.97 29.46 -0.57
CA LEU A 148 9.13 30.09 -1.62
C LEU A 148 9.81 30.18 -2.99
N ASP A 149 11.13 30.25 -3.04
CA ASP A 149 11.89 30.50 -4.29
C ASP A 149 12.28 29.20 -5.04
N HIS A 150 11.90 28.03 -4.51
CA HIS A 150 12.25 26.71 -5.07
C HIS A 150 11.06 25.79 -5.34
N THR A 151 9.83 26.32 -5.31
CA THR A 151 8.62 25.52 -5.52
C THR A 151 8.36 25.23 -6.99
N ASN A 152 8.31 23.95 -7.34
CA ASN A 152 7.89 23.50 -8.67
C ASN A 152 6.39 23.18 -8.70
N GLU A 153 5.56 24.17 -9.04
CA GLU A 153 4.09 24.03 -9.09
C GLU A 153 3.60 22.98 -10.11
N HIS A 154 4.35 22.75 -11.20
CA HIS A 154 3.89 21.90 -12.32
C HIS A 154 4.63 20.55 -12.39
N GLY A 155 5.76 20.42 -11.72
CA GLY A 155 6.60 19.23 -11.75
C GLY A 155 6.28 18.21 -10.66
N ALA A 156 5.71 18.61 -9.53
CA ALA A 156 5.37 17.68 -8.44
C ALA A 156 4.38 16.61 -8.91
N THR A 157 3.20 17.01 -9.41
CA THR A 157 2.18 16.07 -9.87
C THR A 157 2.73 15.14 -10.95
N LYS A 158 3.43 15.68 -11.97
CA LYS A 158 4.05 14.87 -13.02
C LYS A 158 5.05 13.87 -12.44
N TYR A 159 5.92 14.32 -11.54
CA TYR A 159 6.92 13.48 -10.88
C TYR A 159 6.28 12.33 -10.11
N PHE A 160 5.29 12.62 -9.25
CA PHE A 160 4.61 11.58 -8.47
C PHE A 160 3.78 10.64 -9.36
N THR A 161 3.14 11.14 -10.42
CA THR A 161 2.42 10.30 -11.39
C THR A 161 3.35 9.28 -12.05
N GLU A 162 4.54 9.69 -12.51
CA GLU A 162 5.50 8.76 -13.11
C GLU A 162 5.97 7.70 -12.10
N ARG A 163 6.07 8.03 -10.80
CA ARG A 163 6.40 7.06 -9.75
C ARG A 163 5.30 6.06 -9.46
N VAL A 164 4.03 6.44 -9.61
CA VAL A 164 2.89 5.54 -9.35
C VAL A 164 2.61 4.62 -10.55
N LYS A 165 3.04 4.99 -11.75
CA LYS A 165 2.77 4.23 -12.98
C LYS A 165 3.24 2.76 -12.92
N PRO A 166 4.46 2.41 -12.49
CA PRO A 166 4.88 1.02 -12.36
C PRO A 166 3.99 0.22 -11.39
N PHE A 167 3.50 0.86 -10.32
CA PHE A 167 2.56 0.25 -9.40
C PHE A 167 1.20 -0.04 -10.05
N GLN A 168 0.64 0.93 -10.79
CA GLN A 168 -0.60 0.72 -11.53
C GLN A 168 -0.48 -0.46 -12.51
N ILE A 169 0.59 -0.50 -13.30
CA ILE A 169 0.90 -1.62 -14.21
C ILE A 169 1.01 -2.92 -13.40
N GLY A 170 1.63 -2.88 -12.23
CA GLY A 170 1.72 -4.01 -11.31
C GLY A 170 0.35 -4.55 -10.86
N LEU A 171 -0.59 -3.68 -10.48
CA LEU A 171 -1.95 -4.06 -10.13
C LEU A 171 -2.67 -4.71 -11.32
N GLN A 172 -2.55 -4.11 -12.51
CA GLN A 172 -3.09 -4.68 -13.74
C GLN A 172 -2.53 -6.09 -13.97
N ARG A 173 -1.20 -6.27 -13.86
CA ARG A 173 -0.53 -7.56 -14.02
C ARG A 173 -1.05 -8.59 -13.02
N LEU A 174 -1.16 -8.25 -11.74
CA LEU A 174 -1.73 -9.15 -10.74
C LEU A 174 -3.14 -9.60 -11.13
N ARG A 175 -3.99 -8.69 -11.60
CA ARG A 175 -5.33 -9.05 -12.09
C ARG A 175 -5.31 -9.96 -13.30
N GLU A 176 -4.51 -9.65 -14.31
CA GLU A 176 -4.31 -10.48 -15.50
C GLU A 176 -3.83 -11.89 -15.12
N ARG A 177 -3.04 -12.02 -14.05
CA ARG A 177 -2.58 -13.30 -13.53
C ARG A 177 -3.61 -14.02 -12.66
N GLY A 178 -4.78 -13.43 -12.39
CA GLY A 178 -5.90 -14.10 -11.71
C GLY A 178 -6.10 -13.71 -10.25
N PHE A 179 -5.39 -12.70 -9.74
CA PHE A 179 -5.68 -12.12 -8.44
C PHE A 179 -6.92 -11.23 -8.55
N THR A 180 -8.07 -11.74 -8.09
CA THR A 180 -9.38 -11.08 -8.26
C THR A 180 -9.83 -10.24 -7.06
N ARG A 181 -9.13 -10.35 -5.92
CA ARG A 181 -9.37 -9.56 -4.71
C ARG A 181 -8.07 -8.88 -4.32
N LEU A 182 -7.91 -7.67 -4.82
CA LEU A 182 -6.77 -6.82 -4.52
C LEU A 182 -7.24 -5.67 -3.63
N ALA A 183 -6.46 -5.36 -2.60
CA ALA A 183 -6.60 -4.14 -1.84
C ALA A 183 -5.23 -3.50 -1.60
N VAL A 184 -5.23 -2.21 -1.32
CA VAL A 184 -4.03 -1.42 -1.04
C VAL A 184 -4.31 -0.56 0.18
N ILE A 185 -3.44 -0.62 1.18
CA ILE A 185 -3.52 0.26 2.35
C ILE A 185 -2.87 1.59 1.99
N SER A 186 -3.54 2.70 2.29
CA SER A 186 -3.00 4.05 2.13
C SER A 186 -1.63 4.18 2.80
N ILE A 187 -0.72 4.92 2.18
CA ILE A 187 0.53 5.35 2.83
C ILE A 187 0.16 6.08 4.12
N LEU A 188 0.81 5.72 5.23
CA LEU A 188 0.50 6.26 6.55
C LEU A 188 0.80 7.77 6.63
N PRO A 189 0.05 8.53 7.45
CA PRO A 189 0.35 9.93 7.69
C PRO A 189 1.73 10.11 8.36
N PRO A 190 2.42 11.23 8.14
CA PRO A 190 3.71 11.48 8.77
C PRO A 190 3.59 11.68 10.29
N THR A 191 4.62 11.27 11.03
CA THR A 191 4.79 11.59 12.46
C THR A 191 5.37 12.99 12.65
N THR A 192 5.10 13.61 13.80
CA THR A 192 5.78 14.84 14.25
C THR A 192 7.12 14.57 14.93
N ASP A 193 7.45 13.31 15.22
CA ASP A 193 8.76 12.91 15.75
C ASP A 193 9.83 12.88 14.65
N VAL A 194 10.28 14.07 14.27
CA VAL A 194 11.30 14.28 13.23
C VAL A 194 12.62 13.58 13.56
N PRO A 195 13.15 13.60 14.80
CA PRO A 195 14.37 12.88 15.14
C PRO A 195 14.28 11.37 14.87
N THR A 196 13.22 10.71 15.34
CA THR A 196 13.02 9.27 15.10
C THR A 196 12.90 8.97 13.61
N LEU A 197 12.16 9.81 12.89
CA LEU A 197 12.01 9.68 11.45
C LEU A 197 13.33 9.82 10.70
N ALA A 198 14.12 10.85 11.01
CA ALA A 198 15.42 11.09 10.40
C ALA A 198 16.37 9.93 10.68
N HIS A 199 16.39 9.40 11.90
CA HIS A 199 17.17 8.22 12.26
C HIS A 199 16.80 6.99 11.41
N ASN A 200 15.50 6.72 11.24
CA ASN A 200 15.05 5.60 10.42
C ASN A 200 15.43 5.76 8.95
N VAL A 201 15.30 6.98 8.41
CA VAL A 201 15.71 7.28 7.02
C VAL A 201 17.20 7.07 6.85
N GLU A 202 18.02 7.57 7.77
CA GLU A 202 19.47 7.37 7.77
C GLU A 202 19.82 5.88 7.84
N ALA A 203 19.18 5.12 8.73
CA ALA A 203 19.42 3.69 8.89
C ALA A 203 19.07 2.87 7.62
N LEU A 204 18.01 3.25 6.91
CA LEU A 204 17.54 2.54 5.72
C LEU A 204 18.24 2.96 4.42
N SER A 205 18.58 4.25 4.29
CA SER A 205 19.11 4.83 3.04
C SER A 205 20.59 5.19 3.10
N GLY A 206 21.16 5.31 4.30
CA GLY A 206 22.51 5.83 4.51
C GLY A 206 22.63 7.34 4.26
N VAL A 207 21.52 8.06 4.09
CA VAL A 207 21.50 9.48 3.72
C VAL A 207 20.71 10.30 4.75
N VAL A 208 21.35 11.36 5.26
CA VAL A 208 20.67 12.42 6.02
C VAL A 208 20.20 13.49 5.04
N SER A 209 18.90 13.78 5.04
CA SER A 209 18.32 14.80 4.17
C SER A 209 17.53 15.83 4.98
N PRO A 210 17.74 17.14 4.74
CA PRO A 210 16.92 18.19 5.38
C PRO A 210 15.45 18.14 4.94
N ARG A 211 15.13 17.36 3.90
CA ARG A 211 13.75 17.17 3.40
C ARG A 211 12.94 16.17 4.22
N VAL A 212 13.56 15.48 5.19
CA VAL A 212 12.85 14.61 6.15
C VAL A 212 12.17 15.51 7.18
N CYS A 213 11.05 16.11 6.78
CA CYS A 213 10.24 16.99 7.61
C CYS A 213 8.74 16.70 7.41
N PRO A 214 7.90 16.93 8.42
CA PRO A 214 6.48 16.59 8.38
C PRO A 214 5.73 17.28 7.24
N GLU A 215 6.06 18.53 6.90
CA GLU A 215 5.39 19.32 5.87
C GLU A 215 5.57 18.72 4.48
N PHE A 216 6.80 18.38 4.09
CA PHE A 216 7.05 17.79 2.78
C PHE A 216 6.41 16.39 2.72
N LEU A 217 6.60 15.58 3.76
CA LEU A 217 6.05 14.22 3.81
C LEU A 217 4.53 14.21 3.78
N TYR A 218 3.90 15.14 4.47
CA TYR A 218 2.45 15.35 4.42
C TYR A 218 2.01 15.60 2.98
N LYS A 219 2.62 16.57 2.30
CA LYS A 219 2.27 16.90 0.91
C LYS A 219 2.50 15.73 -0.04
N ALA A 220 3.62 15.01 0.10
CA ALA A 220 3.93 13.84 -0.71
C ALA A 220 2.92 12.70 -0.47
N ALA A 221 2.56 12.45 0.79
CA ALA A 221 1.61 11.40 1.15
C ALA A 221 0.20 11.71 0.63
N LEU A 222 -0.23 12.98 0.69
CA LEU A 222 -1.50 13.41 0.10
C LEU A 222 -1.58 13.15 -1.40
N ILE A 223 -0.55 13.55 -2.16
CA ILE A 223 -0.51 13.34 -3.60
C ILE A 223 -0.45 11.84 -3.93
N LEU A 224 0.45 11.11 -3.28
CA LEU A 224 0.63 9.68 -3.54
C LEU A 224 -0.61 8.87 -3.18
N ASN A 225 -1.26 9.14 -2.05
CA ASN A 225 -2.52 8.45 -1.71
C ASN A 225 -3.63 8.75 -2.71
N ALA A 226 -3.76 10.00 -3.18
CA ALA A 226 -4.72 10.35 -4.22
C ALA A 226 -4.44 9.61 -5.55
N LEU A 227 -3.17 9.53 -5.96
CA LEU A 227 -2.75 8.82 -7.19
C LEU A 227 -2.88 7.30 -7.05
N VAL A 228 -2.53 6.73 -5.90
CA VAL A 228 -2.69 5.31 -5.60
C VAL A 228 -4.17 4.94 -5.57
N ALA A 229 -5.04 5.77 -4.98
CA ALA A 229 -6.47 5.56 -5.00
C ALA A 229 -7.03 5.54 -6.44
N GLN A 230 -6.58 6.47 -7.30
CA GLN A 230 -6.93 6.49 -8.72
C GLN A 230 -6.43 5.24 -9.45
N ALA A 231 -5.18 4.80 -9.20
CA ALA A 231 -4.65 3.57 -9.77
C ALA A 231 -5.44 2.34 -9.30
N CYS A 232 -5.85 2.30 -8.03
CA CYS A 232 -6.69 1.23 -7.50
C CYS A 232 -8.06 1.20 -8.21
N ASP A 233 -8.72 2.34 -8.36
CA ASP A 233 -10.02 2.44 -9.04
C ASP A 233 -9.93 1.99 -10.52
N ALA A 234 -8.93 2.51 -11.26
CA ALA A 234 -8.69 2.14 -12.66
C ALA A 234 -8.45 0.64 -12.82
N GLU A 235 -7.71 0.04 -11.90
CA GLU A 235 -7.39 -1.39 -11.91
C GLU A 235 -8.35 -2.19 -11.02
N GLY A 236 -9.52 -1.69 -10.64
CA GLY A 236 -10.53 -2.41 -9.84
C GLY A 236 -10.01 -3.10 -8.58
N ALA A 237 -9.00 -2.52 -7.95
CA ALA A 237 -8.51 -2.86 -6.62
C ALA A 237 -9.17 -1.94 -5.57
N GLN A 238 -9.26 -2.42 -4.34
CA GLN A 238 -9.81 -1.63 -3.24
C GLN A 238 -8.73 -0.73 -2.62
N PHE A 239 -8.97 0.57 -2.57
CA PHE A 239 -8.16 1.48 -1.75
C PHE A 239 -8.72 1.53 -0.33
N LEU A 240 -7.87 1.24 0.67
CA LEU A 240 -8.20 1.29 2.08
C LEU A 240 -7.58 2.55 2.67
N ASP A 241 -8.41 3.57 2.78
CA ASP A 241 -8.01 4.81 3.41
C ASP A 241 -7.95 4.66 4.93
N ALA A 242 -6.74 4.59 5.48
CA ALA A 242 -6.52 4.52 6.91
C ALA A 242 -6.49 5.91 7.57
N TRP A 243 -6.33 7.00 6.82
CA TRP A 243 -6.09 8.33 7.41
C TRP A 243 -7.16 8.81 8.40
N PRO A 244 -8.47 8.58 8.17
CA PRO A 244 -9.51 8.96 9.13
C PRO A 244 -9.31 8.33 10.52
N LEU A 245 -8.70 7.14 10.59
CA LEU A 245 -8.38 6.47 11.85
C LEU A 245 -7.07 6.98 12.46
N LEU A 246 -6.11 7.35 11.62
CA LEU A 246 -4.72 7.55 12.02
C LEU A 246 -4.36 9.01 12.32
N THR A 247 -5.16 9.97 11.87
CA THR A 247 -4.74 11.37 11.81
C THR A 247 -5.38 12.27 12.87
N ARG A 248 -4.63 13.29 13.26
CA ARG A 248 -5.12 14.52 13.91
C ARG A 248 -4.35 15.69 13.28
N ASP A 249 -5.07 16.70 12.80
CA ASP A 249 -4.48 17.89 12.18
C ASP A 249 -3.49 17.61 11.03
N GLY A 250 -3.71 16.51 10.29
CA GLY A 250 -2.90 16.12 9.12
C GLY A 250 -1.66 15.27 9.44
N VAL A 251 -1.35 15.02 10.71
CA VAL A 251 -0.25 14.13 11.13
C VAL A 251 -0.79 12.89 11.84
N ALA A 252 0.06 11.88 11.99
CA ALA A 252 -0.24 10.70 12.81
C ALA A 252 -0.52 11.12 14.26
N ARG A 253 -1.55 10.55 14.88
CA ARG A 253 -1.79 10.70 16.32
C ARG A 253 -0.68 10.01 17.14
N ASP A 254 -0.43 10.51 18.34
CA ASP A 254 0.61 9.97 19.24
C ASP A 254 0.38 8.50 19.65
N ASP A 255 -0.87 8.04 19.61
CA ASP A 255 -1.27 6.70 20.01
C ASP A 255 -1.26 5.67 18.87
N VAL A 256 -1.11 6.09 17.60
CA VAL A 256 -1.30 5.16 16.47
C VAL A 256 -0.03 4.49 15.96
N LEU A 257 1.14 5.09 16.23
CA LEU A 257 2.44 4.54 15.84
C LEU A 257 3.17 3.94 17.04
N LEU A 258 3.98 2.90 16.79
CA LEU A 258 4.99 2.42 17.72
C LEU A 258 6.07 3.49 17.96
N ALA A 259 6.93 3.24 18.94
CA ALA A 259 8.04 4.16 19.27
C ALA A 259 9.05 4.35 18.12
N ASP A 260 9.02 3.47 17.11
CA ASP A 260 9.80 3.63 15.89
C ASP A 260 9.21 4.67 14.93
N GLY A 261 8.02 5.21 15.18
CA GLY A 261 7.41 6.26 14.36
C GLY A 261 7.03 5.83 12.93
N VAL A 262 7.03 4.54 12.62
CA VAL A 262 6.70 4.02 11.28
C VAL A 262 5.71 2.86 11.28
N HIS A 263 5.70 2.02 12.32
CA HIS A 263 4.78 0.88 12.40
C HIS A 263 3.55 1.20 13.24
N LEU A 264 2.40 0.63 12.86
CA LEU A 264 1.14 0.82 13.58
C LEU A 264 1.11 0.02 14.90
N ARG A 265 0.39 0.54 15.89
CA ARG A 265 0.05 -0.21 17.11
C ARG A 265 -1.03 -1.26 16.86
N ASP A 266 -1.08 -2.28 17.71
CA ASP A 266 -1.97 -3.43 17.57
C ASP A 266 -3.45 -3.06 17.48
N HIS A 267 -3.93 -2.17 18.36
CA HIS A 267 -5.34 -1.76 18.37
C HIS A 267 -5.77 -1.05 17.07
N VAL A 268 -4.84 -0.33 16.43
CA VAL A 268 -5.08 0.35 15.15
C VAL A 268 -5.15 -0.66 14.00
N ILE A 269 -4.27 -1.66 14.05
CA ILE A 269 -4.26 -2.75 13.07
C ILE A 269 -5.59 -3.50 13.14
N GLU A 270 -6.08 -3.82 14.33
CA GLU A 270 -7.38 -4.47 14.53
C GLU A 270 -8.52 -3.66 13.91
N GLU A 271 -8.60 -2.36 14.20
CA GLU A 271 -9.62 -1.47 13.65
C GLU A 271 -9.54 -1.37 12.11
N LEU A 272 -8.33 -1.28 11.54
CA LEU A 272 -8.13 -1.26 10.09
C LEU A 272 -8.55 -2.57 9.43
N LEU A 273 -8.25 -3.71 10.07
CA LEU A 273 -8.59 -5.03 9.56
C LEU A 273 -10.11 -5.27 9.58
N GLU A 274 -10.84 -4.70 10.53
CA GLU A 274 -12.31 -4.70 10.51
C GLU A 274 -12.85 -3.98 9.26
N GLN A 275 -12.20 -2.88 8.83
CA GLN A 275 -12.61 -2.17 7.63
C GLN A 275 -12.40 -2.96 6.34
N LEU A 276 -11.48 -3.94 6.27
CA LEU A 276 -11.30 -4.80 5.08
C LEU A 276 -12.56 -5.61 4.72
N VAL A 277 -13.46 -5.78 5.68
CA VAL A 277 -14.58 -6.71 5.63
C VAL A 277 -15.86 -6.09 5.08
N VAL A 278 -16.00 -4.77 5.16
CA VAL A 278 -17.23 -4.08 4.76
C VAL A 278 -17.33 -4.05 3.22
N PRO A 279 -18.38 -4.63 2.60
CA PRO A 279 -18.55 -4.65 1.15
C PRO A 279 -18.52 -3.22 0.56
N ALA A 280 -17.86 -3.07 -0.59
CA ALA A 280 -17.72 -1.78 -1.31
C ALA A 280 -19.06 -1.08 -1.59
N ALA A 281 -20.18 -1.83 -1.64
CA ALA A 281 -21.53 -1.29 -1.84
C ALA A 281 -22.00 -0.30 -0.75
N ASN A 282 -21.36 -0.30 0.43
CA ASN A 282 -21.67 0.64 1.52
C ASN A 282 -20.73 1.85 1.60
N ARG A 283 -19.78 2.01 0.67
CA ARG A 283 -18.75 3.07 0.71
C ARG A 283 -19.01 4.25 -0.23
N SER A 284 -20.09 4.23 -1.01
CA SER A 284 -20.46 5.29 -1.96
C SER A 284 -20.99 6.59 -1.32
N GLY A 285 -20.81 6.79 -0.02
CA GLY A 285 -21.25 8.00 0.70
C GLY A 285 -20.26 9.18 0.69
N GLY A 286 -19.12 9.10 0.00
CA GLY A 286 -18.00 10.03 0.27
C GLY A 286 -17.28 10.66 -0.93
N LEU A 287 -17.74 10.46 -2.16
CA LEU A 287 -17.21 11.17 -3.34
C LEU A 287 -18.33 11.99 -3.99
N ALA A 288 -18.93 12.88 -3.19
CA ALA A 288 -19.62 14.03 -3.75
C ALA A 288 -18.56 15.09 -4.06
N ALA A 289 -18.44 15.43 -5.34
CA ALA A 289 -17.62 16.52 -5.82
C ALA A 289 -17.88 17.81 -5.01
N VAL A 290 -16.82 18.39 -4.47
CA VAL A 290 -16.71 19.82 -4.14
C VAL A 290 -15.40 20.30 -4.73
#